data_AF-A0A1U9N8S8-F1
#
_entry.id   AF-A0A1U9N8S8-F1
#
_cell.length_a   1.000
_cell.length_b   1.000
_cell.length_c   1.000
_cell.angle_alpha   90.00
_cell.angle_beta   90.00
_cell.angle_gamma   90.00
#
_symmetry.space_group_name_H-M   'P 1'
#
loop_
_entity.id
_entity.type
_entity.pdbx_description
1 polymer ?
#
loop_
_entity_poly.entity_id
_entity_poly.type
_entity_poly.pdbx_seq_one_letter_code
_entity_poly.pdbx_strand_id
1 'polypeptide(L)'
;MHYCKYHPLDGATYFCEQCNVHQCDHCVDDAQLPARCFVCGHHLVSLGSGNQAEPFWRRLPEAFKYPLNASSMSLIVITSIASVMAMLMPFLWILALALYLFAAGALLKYSFTCLERTAMGEMKAPDVMDAYQGGISLLLQLVVITIILGLAVGVAAHFLGPAIGGLLGFIAVISFPAILIRFAQTENMLEAMNPFATLSLIGAIGLPYGLLMAFILIMMTSVGLLHEWIGQLFPAVSYVLQSMVSSYYTLVAFHLMGYMLFQYQDQLGYSARIDEDEEQPKREAADRLAAQIQVLLKEGDYERVVTLYYQAFKQYPNDARFFDQFFELLYVCKKTALMADFGTIYLHFLNRKKRLDKLTPGFKQIRVIAPDFLPDSPVLRLQLASLLKQQGDSALAVKLLNAMHKQYPDYAELPQAYYLLSDILGQMPAMQAQADKCRHMAQQLEKVAERKKLEAAMAQAERAAPAAVKAPGRRPPPTVTKSGLQLELVPMEPVATNEKAE
;
A
#
# COMPACT_ATOMS: atom_id res chain seq x y z
N MET A 1 -3.80 5.04 20.94
CA MET A 1 -3.45 4.94 19.51
C MET A 1 -1.97 4.62 19.42
N HIS A 2 -1.66 3.49 18.80
CA HIS A 2 -0.29 3.05 18.56
C HIS A 2 0.10 3.41 17.13
N TYR A 3 1.26 4.03 16.96
CA TYR A 3 1.80 4.41 15.65
C TYR A 3 2.85 3.42 15.20
N CYS A 4 3.03 3.28 13.89
CA CYS A 4 4.10 2.46 13.35
C CYS A 4 5.47 3.04 13.73
N LYS A 5 6.36 2.20 14.27
CA LYS A 5 7.75 2.58 14.61
C LYS A 5 8.48 3.20 13.42
N TYR A 6 8.24 2.67 12.22
CA TYR A 6 8.96 3.05 11.00
C TYR A 6 8.26 4.14 10.19
N HIS A 7 6.93 4.27 10.32
CA HIS A 7 6.13 5.33 9.71
C HIS A 7 5.30 6.01 10.79
N PRO A 8 5.86 7.02 11.48
CA PRO A 8 5.21 7.63 12.65
C PRO A 8 3.88 8.33 12.37
N LEU A 9 3.60 8.62 11.09
CA LEU A 9 2.34 9.21 10.66
C LEU A 9 1.23 8.17 10.44
N ASP A 10 1.60 6.89 10.34
CA ASP A 10 0.67 5.80 10.08
C ASP A 10 0.30 5.08 11.38
N GLY A 11 -0.99 4.75 11.52
CA GLY A 11 -1.49 3.89 12.58
C GLY A 11 -0.94 2.47 12.45
N ALA A 12 -0.58 1.84 13.58
CA ALA A 12 -0.09 0.47 13.60
C ALA A 12 -1.23 -0.54 13.48
N THR A 13 -1.08 -1.49 12.56
CA THR A 13 -2.02 -2.59 12.28
C THR A 13 -1.51 -3.94 12.76
N TYR A 14 -0.23 -4.01 13.12
CA TYR A 14 0.41 -5.22 13.62
C TYR A 14 1.29 -4.93 14.84
N PHE A 15 1.41 -5.93 15.71
CA PHE A 15 2.32 -5.95 16.83
C PHE A 15 3.23 -7.19 16.77
N CYS A 16 4.53 -6.98 17.01
CA CYS A 16 5.50 -8.05 17.12
C CYS A 16 5.84 -8.27 18.60
N GLU A 17 5.47 -9.43 19.16
CA GLU A 17 5.74 -9.74 20.58
C GLU A 17 7.24 -9.91 20.86
N GLN A 18 7.98 -10.50 19.94
CA GLN A 18 9.41 -10.76 20.12
C GLN A 18 10.26 -9.48 20.08
N CYS A 19 9.95 -8.57 19.15
CA CYS A 19 10.66 -7.29 19.04
C CYS A 19 10.03 -6.19 19.90
N ASN A 20 8.82 -6.41 20.43
CA ASN A 20 8.00 -5.43 21.14
C ASN A 20 7.83 -4.13 20.34
N VAL A 21 7.43 -4.25 19.05
CA VAL A 21 7.27 -3.11 18.14
C VAL A 21 5.92 -3.13 17.40
N HIS A 22 5.36 -1.94 17.22
CA HIS A 22 4.14 -1.68 16.45
C HIS A 22 4.49 -1.33 15.00
N GLN A 23 3.79 -1.93 14.04
CA GLN A 23 4.08 -1.85 12.60
C GLN A 23 2.79 -1.60 11.80
N CYS A 24 2.88 -0.85 10.69
CA CYS A 24 1.80 -0.71 9.71
C CYS A 24 1.92 -1.75 8.58
N ASP A 25 0.94 -1.81 7.69
CA ASP A 25 0.89 -2.78 6.58
C ASP A 25 2.06 -2.65 5.60
N HIS A 26 2.74 -1.50 5.57
CA HIS A 26 3.94 -1.26 4.77
C HIS A 26 5.23 -1.77 5.40
N CYS A 27 5.21 -2.18 6.67
CA CYS A 27 6.41 -2.54 7.42
C CYS A 27 6.45 -4.02 7.82
N VAL A 28 5.60 -4.84 7.21
CA VAL A 28 5.46 -6.26 7.52
C VAL A 28 5.59 -7.10 6.25
N ASP A 29 6.02 -8.35 6.42
CA ASP A 29 5.99 -9.35 5.36
C ASP A 29 4.58 -9.94 5.26
N ASP A 30 3.83 -9.47 4.26
CA ASP A 30 2.47 -9.86 3.91
C ASP A 30 2.43 -10.97 2.83
N ALA A 31 3.56 -11.65 2.56
CA ALA A 31 3.62 -12.75 1.60
C ALA A 31 2.66 -13.91 1.92
N GLN A 32 2.53 -14.21 3.20
CA GLN A 32 1.75 -15.32 3.73
C GLN A 32 1.05 -14.85 5.01
N LEU A 33 -0.15 -15.36 5.24
CA LEU A 33 -0.89 -15.13 6.47
C LEU A 33 -0.60 -16.29 7.44
N PRO A 34 -0.34 -16.01 8.73
CA PRO A 34 -0.25 -14.68 9.34
C PRO A 34 1.05 -13.96 8.99
N ALA A 35 0.95 -12.64 8.80
CA ALA A 35 2.06 -11.77 8.40
C ALA A 35 3.25 -11.90 9.35
N ARG A 36 4.46 -11.64 8.84
CA ARG A 36 5.71 -11.81 9.59
C ARG A 36 6.47 -10.50 9.77
N CYS A 37 7.23 -10.39 10.85
CA CYS A 37 8.10 -9.25 11.10
C CYS A 37 9.32 -9.30 10.18
N PHE A 38 9.66 -8.20 9.50
CA PHE A 38 10.88 -8.13 8.68
C PHE A 38 12.19 -8.26 9.50
N VAL A 39 12.16 -7.91 10.78
CA VAL A 39 13.33 -7.91 11.67
C VAL A 39 13.63 -9.33 12.17
N CYS A 40 12.69 -9.93 12.92
CA CYS A 40 12.90 -11.24 13.57
C CYS A 40 12.30 -12.42 12.80
N GLY A 41 11.44 -12.19 11.82
CA GLY A 41 10.73 -13.26 11.09
C GLY A 41 9.57 -13.92 11.86
N HIS A 42 9.30 -13.50 13.10
CA HIS A 42 8.20 -14.02 13.90
C HIS A 42 6.83 -13.61 13.36
N HIS A 43 5.82 -14.42 13.63
CA HIS A 43 4.43 -14.10 13.28
C HIS A 43 3.94 -12.89 14.06
N LEU A 44 3.17 -12.04 13.39
CA LEU A 44 2.64 -10.80 13.94
C LEU A 44 1.22 -11.01 14.45
N VAL A 45 0.91 -10.34 15.56
CA VAL A 45 -0.46 -10.20 16.06
C VAL A 45 -1.11 -9.04 15.31
N SER A 46 -2.27 -9.28 14.71
CA SER A 46 -3.03 -8.20 14.08
C SER A 46 -3.75 -7.35 15.13
N LEU A 47 -3.61 -6.04 15.03
CA LEU A 47 -4.35 -5.04 15.82
C LEU A 47 -5.59 -4.53 15.08
N GLY A 48 -5.83 -5.02 13.85
CA GLY A 48 -6.80 -4.47 12.92
C GLY A 48 -6.45 -3.03 12.49
N SER A 49 -7.40 -2.31 11.89
CA SER A 49 -7.20 -0.95 11.35
C SER A 49 -7.74 0.20 12.22
N GLY A 50 -8.18 -0.08 13.44
CA GLY A 50 -8.69 0.94 14.38
C GLY A 50 -7.68 2.06 14.70
N ASN A 51 -6.37 1.77 14.74
CA ASN A 51 -5.34 2.80 14.92
C ASN A 51 -5.15 3.72 13.70
N GLN A 52 -5.58 3.29 12.52
CA GLN A 52 -5.60 4.12 11.30
C GLN A 52 -6.92 4.89 11.15
N ALA A 53 -7.96 4.52 11.92
CA ALA A 53 -9.25 5.16 11.88
C ALA A 53 -9.15 6.62 12.35
N GLU A 54 -9.64 7.54 11.52
CA GLU A 54 -9.83 8.91 11.94
C GLU A 54 -10.88 8.99 13.07
N PRO A 55 -10.83 10.03 13.92
CA PRO A 55 -11.89 10.21 14.89
C PRO A 55 -13.27 10.39 14.23
N PHE A 56 -14.29 9.73 14.78
CA PHE A 56 -15.64 9.71 14.17
C PHE A 56 -16.21 11.10 13.85
N TRP A 57 -15.89 12.13 14.64
CA TRP A 57 -16.37 13.50 14.40
C TRP A 57 -15.80 14.15 13.14
N ARG A 58 -14.66 13.67 12.63
CA ARG A 58 -14.13 14.09 11.32
C ARG A 58 -14.85 13.40 10.16
N ARG A 59 -15.50 12.26 10.44
CA ARG A 59 -16.28 11.45 9.50
C ARG A 59 -17.77 11.76 9.47
N LEU A 60 -18.21 12.84 10.13
CA LEU A 60 -19.62 13.25 10.11
C LEU A 60 -20.14 13.46 8.68
N PRO A 61 -19.45 14.16 7.75
CA PRO A 61 -19.94 14.34 6.39
C PRO A 61 -20.19 13.02 5.66
N GLU A 62 -19.30 12.04 5.84
CA GLU A 62 -19.41 10.70 5.28
C GLU A 62 -20.56 9.92 5.96
N ALA A 63 -20.70 10.04 7.28
CA ALA A 63 -21.77 9.40 8.03
C ALA A 63 -23.17 9.89 7.61
N PHE A 64 -23.32 11.18 7.29
CA PHE A 64 -24.57 11.70 6.71
C PHE A 64 -24.78 11.25 5.25
N LYS A 65 -23.71 10.98 4.49
CA LYS A 65 -23.84 10.40 3.14
C LYS A 65 -24.20 8.92 3.17
N TYR A 66 -23.89 8.21 4.26
CA TYR A 66 -24.05 6.76 4.37
C TYR A 66 -25.45 6.24 3.98
N PRO A 67 -26.58 6.81 4.47
CA PRO A 67 -27.91 6.32 4.11
C PRO A 67 -28.40 6.76 2.74
N LEU A 68 -27.62 7.54 1.96
CA LEU A 68 -28.04 8.10 0.66
C LEU A 68 -27.88 7.12 -0.51
N ASN A 69 -27.70 5.82 -0.25
CA ASN A 69 -27.73 4.80 -1.29
C ASN A 69 -29.18 4.41 -1.66
N ALA A 70 -29.38 3.86 -2.86
CA ALA A 70 -30.73 3.51 -3.35
C ALA A 70 -31.46 2.52 -2.43
N SER A 71 -30.73 1.53 -1.90
CA SER A 71 -31.23 0.50 -0.98
C SER A 71 -31.78 1.11 0.32
N SER A 72 -30.98 1.88 1.06
CA SER A 72 -31.41 2.51 2.32
C SER A 72 -32.51 3.53 2.09
N MET A 73 -32.43 4.35 1.03
CA MET A 73 -33.44 5.36 0.73
C MET A 73 -34.80 4.73 0.43
N SER A 74 -34.84 3.62 -0.31
CA SER A 74 -36.09 2.91 -0.58
C SER A 74 -36.72 2.39 0.71
N LEU A 75 -35.91 1.83 1.62
CA LEU A 75 -36.36 1.33 2.91
C LEU A 75 -36.90 2.48 3.78
N ILE A 76 -36.19 3.61 3.88
CA ILE A 76 -36.64 4.80 4.62
C ILE A 76 -38.01 5.27 4.11
N VAL A 77 -38.18 5.39 2.79
CA VAL A 77 -39.45 5.85 2.20
C VAL A 77 -40.59 4.88 2.52
N ILE A 78 -40.36 3.58 2.32
CA ILE A 78 -41.39 2.54 2.54
C ILE A 78 -41.80 2.47 4.01
N THR A 79 -40.84 2.41 4.94
CA THR A 79 -41.14 2.33 6.38
C THR A 79 -41.81 3.60 6.89
N SER A 80 -41.46 4.76 6.34
CA SER A 80 -42.08 6.04 6.73
C SER A 80 -43.53 6.13 6.28
N ILE A 81 -43.81 5.75 5.03
CA ILE A 81 -45.20 5.70 4.51
C ILE A 81 -46.02 4.69 5.31
N ALA A 82 -45.49 3.50 5.57
CA ALA A 82 -46.16 2.46 6.35
C ALA A 82 -46.48 2.94 7.78
N SER A 83 -45.56 3.66 8.42
CA SER A 83 -45.74 4.20 9.77
C SER A 83 -46.86 5.24 9.83
N VAL A 84 -46.95 6.12 8.82
CA VAL A 84 -48.05 7.11 8.76
C VAL A 84 -49.37 6.46 8.38
N MET A 85 -49.37 5.48 7.47
CA MET A 85 -50.57 4.71 7.14
C MET A 85 -51.14 3.99 8.37
N ALA A 86 -50.27 3.42 9.21
CA ALA A 86 -50.67 2.84 10.49
C ALA A 86 -51.37 3.87 11.38
N MET A 87 -50.83 5.09 11.48
CA MET A 87 -51.40 6.17 12.28
C MET A 87 -52.77 6.65 11.77
N LEU A 88 -52.99 6.62 10.45
CA LEU A 88 -54.23 7.06 9.81
C LEU A 88 -55.39 6.05 9.92
N MET A 89 -55.15 4.82 10.37
CA MET A 89 -56.16 3.77 10.54
C MET A 89 -56.44 3.41 12.01
N PRO A 90 -56.86 4.37 12.87
CA PRO A 90 -57.04 4.12 14.30
C PRO A 90 -58.17 3.13 14.61
N PHE A 91 -59.13 2.96 13.69
CA PHE A 91 -60.25 2.02 13.84
C PHE A 91 -59.82 0.54 13.73
N LEU A 92 -58.66 0.26 13.13
CA LEU A 92 -58.03 -1.06 13.10
C LEU A 92 -56.78 -1.07 13.98
N TRP A 93 -56.93 -0.68 15.25
CA TRP A 93 -55.81 -0.45 16.16
C TRP A 93 -54.80 -1.63 16.24
N ILE A 94 -55.27 -2.88 16.15
CA ILE A 94 -54.39 -4.06 16.14
C ILE A 94 -53.55 -4.11 14.86
N LEU A 95 -54.17 -3.90 13.69
CA LEU A 95 -53.48 -3.90 12.41
C LEU A 95 -52.53 -2.70 12.28
N ALA A 96 -52.96 -1.53 12.74
CA ALA A 96 -52.13 -0.33 12.81
C ALA A 96 -50.89 -0.55 13.70
N LEU A 97 -51.08 -1.11 14.90
CA LEU A 97 -49.98 -1.44 15.79
C LEU A 97 -49.02 -2.46 15.15
N ALA A 98 -49.57 -3.52 14.54
CA ALA A 98 -48.75 -4.53 13.86
C ALA A 98 -47.93 -3.92 12.70
N LEU A 99 -48.54 -3.07 11.87
CA LEU A 99 -47.86 -2.39 10.76
C LEU A 99 -46.77 -1.44 11.26
N TYR A 100 -47.05 -0.67 12.33
CA TYR A 100 -46.06 0.23 12.94
C TYR A 100 -44.88 -0.55 13.52
N LEU A 101 -45.14 -1.60 14.30
CA LEU A 101 -44.09 -2.45 14.87
C LEU A 101 -43.27 -3.16 13.80
N PHE A 102 -43.91 -3.57 12.70
CA PHE A 102 -43.22 -4.13 11.55
C PHE A 102 -42.30 -3.10 10.89
N ALA A 103 -42.79 -1.89 10.60
CA ALA A 103 -41.98 -0.84 9.97
C ALA A 103 -40.81 -0.40 10.87
N ALA A 104 -41.07 -0.21 12.17
CA ALA A 104 -40.06 0.14 13.17
C ALA A 104 -39.03 -0.99 13.34
N GLY A 105 -39.48 -2.23 13.45
CA GLY A 105 -38.61 -3.41 13.58
C GLY A 105 -37.74 -3.63 12.34
N ALA A 106 -38.31 -3.45 11.15
CA ALA A 106 -37.60 -3.56 9.88
C ALA A 106 -36.45 -2.53 9.81
N LEU A 107 -36.77 -1.25 10.03
CA LEU A 107 -35.77 -0.19 10.06
C LEU A 107 -34.68 -0.44 11.12
N LEU A 108 -35.10 -0.89 12.31
CA LEU A 108 -34.19 -1.13 13.42
C LEU A 108 -33.25 -2.31 13.14
N LYS A 109 -33.76 -3.40 12.54
CA LYS A 109 -32.93 -4.53 12.12
C LYS A 109 -31.93 -4.11 11.05
N TYR A 110 -32.37 -3.36 10.03
CA TYR A 110 -31.46 -2.84 9.00
C TYR A 110 -30.38 -1.93 9.61
N SER A 111 -30.76 -1.05 10.53
CA SER A 111 -29.84 -0.16 11.24
C SER A 111 -28.83 -0.94 12.09
N PHE A 112 -29.28 -2.00 12.76
CA PHE A 112 -28.40 -2.88 13.54
C PHE A 112 -27.39 -3.62 12.67
N THR A 113 -27.83 -4.15 11.51
CA THR A 113 -26.90 -4.77 10.56
C THR A 113 -25.88 -3.76 10.02
N CYS A 114 -26.29 -2.50 9.78
CA CYS A 114 -25.35 -1.42 9.45
C CYS A 114 -24.30 -1.20 10.55
N LEU A 115 -24.72 -1.22 11.82
CA LEU A 115 -23.81 -1.10 12.97
C LEU A 115 -22.81 -2.25 13.03
N GLU A 116 -23.27 -3.51 12.92
CA GLU A 116 -22.41 -4.70 12.93
C GLU A 116 -21.38 -4.67 11.80
N ARG A 117 -21.84 -4.43 10.56
CA ARG A 117 -20.96 -4.36 9.38
C ARG A 117 -19.96 -3.22 9.49
N THR A 118 -20.41 -2.02 9.89
CA THR A 118 -19.50 -0.88 10.10
C THR A 118 -18.48 -1.19 11.20
N ALA A 119 -18.87 -1.87 12.28
CA ALA A 119 -17.97 -2.30 13.35
C ALA A 119 -16.90 -3.30 12.88
N MET A 120 -17.22 -4.08 11.84
CA MET A 120 -16.32 -5.02 11.17
C MET A 120 -15.48 -4.40 10.05
N GLY A 121 -15.64 -3.10 9.76
CA GLY A 121 -14.85 -2.39 8.75
C GLY A 121 -15.57 -2.17 7.40
N GLU A 122 -16.80 -2.66 7.24
CA GLU A 122 -17.65 -2.40 6.07
C GLU A 122 -18.25 -0.98 6.15
N MET A 123 -17.59 0.00 5.54
CA MET A 123 -18.00 1.41 5.59
C MET A 123 -19.13 1.78 4.62
N LYS A 124 -19.68 0.82 3.88
CA LYS A 124 -20.76 1.01 2.89
C LYS A 124 -22.04 0.36 3.40
N ALA A 125 -23.16 1.04 3.20
CA ALA A 125 -24.46 0.52 3.60
C ALA A 125 -24.79 -0.77 2.82
N PRO A 126 -25.16 -1.86 3.52
CA PRO A 126 -25.44 -3.15 2.90
C PRO A 126 -26.71 -3.11 2.04
N ASP A 127 -26.84 -4.04 1.11
CA ASP A 127 -28.11 -4.19 0.41
C ASP A 127 -29.21 -4.65 1.37
N VAL A 128 -30.45 -4.24 1.09
CA VAL A 128 -31.62 -4.56 1.91
C VAL A 128 -31.76 -6.08 2.03
N MET A 129 -31.63 -6.80 0.91
CA MET A 129 -31.81 -8.25 0.90
C MET A 129 -30.79 -8.96 1.79
N ASP A 130 -29.53 -8.53 1.76
CA ASP A 130 -28.46 -9.10 2.57
C ASP A 130 -28.62 -8.75 4.05
N ALA A 131 -29.14 -7.57 4.35
CA ALA A 131 -29.31 -7.10 5.71
C ALA A 131 -30.44 -7.81 6.49
N TYR A 132 -31.40 -8.42 5.77
CA TYR A 132 -32.47 -9.26 6.36
C TYR A 132 -32.14 -10.76 6.35
N GLN A 133 -30.92 -11.16 5.96
CA GLN A 133 -30.46 -12.52 6.17
C GLN A 133 -30.18 -12.73 7.67
N GLY A 134 -31.00 -13.55 8.32
CA GLY A 134 -30.92 -13.80 9.77
C GLY A 134 -32.29 -14.02 10.40
N GLY A 135 -32.32 -14.68 11.57
CA GLY A 135 -33.57 -14.99 12.27
C GLY A 135 -34.30 -13.75 12.82
N ILE A 136 -35.64 -13.82 12.87
CA ILE A 136 -36.53 -12.80 13.48
C ILE A 136 -36.25 -12.61 14.98
N SER A 137 -35.54 -13.56 15.61
CA SER A 137 -35.19 -13.55 17.04
C SER A 137 -34.47 -12.27 17.48
N LEU A 138 -33.54 -11.76 16.68
CA LEU A 138 -32.76 -10.57 17.02
C LEU A 138 -33.63 -9.31 17.07
N LEU A 139 -34.55 -9.18 16.11
CA LEU A 139 -35.55 -8.09 16.09
C LEU A 139 -36.46 -8.15 17.31
N LEU A 140 -36.93 -9.35 17.67
CA LEU A 140 -37.79 -9.53 18.84
C LEU A 140 -37.08 -9.17 20.14
N GLN A 141 -35.83 -9.61 20.32
CA GLN A 141 -35.05 -9.27 21.52
C GLN A 141 -34.84 -7.77 21.67
N LEU A 142 -34.57 -7.06 20.57
CA LEU A 142 -34.35 -5.63 20.61
C LEU A 142 -35.63 -4.83 20.94
N VAL A 143 -36.78 -5.29 20.43
CA VAL A 143 -38.10 -4.78 20.84
C VAL A 143 -38.35 -5.05 22.33
N VAL A 144 -37.98 -6.23 22.82
CA VAL A 144 -38.12 -6.56 24.25
C VAL A 144 -37.23 -5.67 25.13
N ILE A 145 -35.98 -5.40 24.74
CA ILE A 145 -35.08 -4.47 25.46
C ILE A 145 -35.71 -3.08 25.58
N THR A 146 -36.22 -2.55 24.47
CA THR A 146 -36.86 -1.22 24.46
C THR A 146 -38.13 -1.19 25.31
N ILE A 147 -38.95 -2.24 25.28
CA ILE A 147 -40.14 -2.37 26.14
C ILE A 147 -39.74 -2.43 27.63
N ILE A 148 -38.76 -3.25 28.00
CA ILE A 148 -38.31 -3.39 29.40
C ILE A 148 -37.80 -2.04 29.92
N LEU A 149 -36.97 -1.34 29.14
CA LEU A 149 -36.41 -0.05 29.54
C LEU A 149 -37.52 1.02 29.66
N GLY A 150 -38.44 1.06 28.70
CA GLY A 150 -39.59 1.96 28.74
C GLY A 150 -40.53 1.69 29.92
N LEU A 151 -40.82 0.43 30.20
CA LEU A 151 -41.64 0.02 31.35
C LEU A 151 -40.95 0.38 32.67
N ALA A 152 -39.65 0.15 32.81
CA ALA A 152 -38.90 0.51 34.00
C ALA A 152 -38.97 2.02 34.28
N VAL A 153 -38.80 2.85 33.25
CA VAL A 153 -38.93 4.31 33.36
C VAL A 153 -40.37 4.72 33.69
N GLY A 154 -41.37 4.13 33.03
CA GLY A 154 -42.79 4.43 33.26
C GLY A 154 -43.27 4.04 34.67
N VAL A 155 -42.89 2.85 35.14
CA VAL A 155 -43.15 2.39 36.51
C VAL A 155 -42.47 3.32 37.51
N ALA A 156 -41.21 3.69 37.28
CA ALA A 156 -40.52 4.61 38.17
C ALA A 156 -41.18 6.00 38.21
N ALA A 157 -41.60 6.53 37.05
CA ALA A 157 -42.33 7.80 36.98
C ALA A 157 -43.67 7.75 37.72
N HIS A 158 -44.37 6.62 37.67
CA HIS A 158 -45.65 6.43 38.33
C HIS A 158 -45.52 6.29 39.86
N PHE A 159 -44.59 5.47 40.34
CA PHE A 159 -44.46 5.15 41.77
C PHE A 159 -43.49 6.06 42.53
N LEU A 160 -42.40 6.51 41.91
CA LEU A 160 -41.40 7.39 42.54
C LEU A 160 -41.57 8.87 42.15
N GLY A 161 -42.53 9.17 41.26
CA GLY A 161 -42.84 10.51 40.80
C GLY A 161 -42.09 10.95 39.55
N PRO A 162 -42.57 12.01 38.88
CA PRO A 162 -42.10 12.42 37.55
C PRO A 162 -40.63 12.87 37.54
N ALA A 163 -40.11 13.43 38.63
CA ALA A 163 -38.73 13.86 38.72
C ALA A 163 -37.74 12.67 38.68
N ILE A 164 -38.00 11.62 39.48
CA ILE A 164 -37.18 10.41 39.51
C ILE A 164 -37.33 9.63 38.21
N GLY A 165 -38.56 9.52 37.68
CA GLY A 165 -38.82 8.93 36.36
C GLY A 165 -38.05 9.64 35.24
N GLY A 166 -38.04 10.98 35.24
CA GLY A 166 -37.29 11.79 34.27
C GLY A 166 -35.78 11.57 34.35
N LEU A 167 -35.22 11.52 35.55
CA LEU A 167 -33.79 11.21 35.76
C LEU A 167 -33.43 9.82 35.23
N LEU A 168 -34.23 8.80 35.56
CA LEU A 168 -34.02 7.44 35.06
C LEU A 168 -34.20 7.34 33.55
N GLY A 169 -35.15 8.09 32.98
CA GLY A 169 -35.32 8.22 31.54
C GLY A 169 -34.09 8.81 30.86
N PHE A 170 -33.49 9.86 31.44
CA PHE A 170 -32.26 10.45 30.92
C PHE A 170 -31.09 9.46 30.95
N ILE A 171 -30.93 8.73 32.07
CA ILE A 171 -29.91 7.67 32.20
C ILE A 171 -30.15 6.56 31.17
N ALA A 172 -31.40 6.15 30.97
CA ALA A 172 -31.79 5.15 30.00
C ALA A 172 -31.43 5.58 28.57
N VAL A 173 -31.70 6.83 28.19
CA VAL A 173 -31.34 7.38 26.87
C VAL A 173 -29.83 7.40 26.66
N ILE A 174 -29.05 7.82 27.66
CA ILE A 174 -27.58 7.81 27.58
C ILE A 174 -27.04 6.37 27.50
N SER A 175 -27.67 5.44 28.21
CA SER A 175 -27.23 4.05 28.26
C SER A 175 -27.65 3.26 27.01
N PHE A 176 -28.66 3.73 26.28
CA PHE A 176 -29.26 2.99 25.18
C PHE A 176 -28.26 2.66 24.05
N PRO A 177 -27.46 3.61 23.52
CA PRO A 177 -26.41 3.30 22.55
C PRO A 177 -25.40 2.25 23.03
N ALA A 178 -24.96 2.35 24.30
CA ALA A 178 -24.06 1.37 24.88
C ALA A 178 -24.70 -0.03 25.03
N ILE A 179 -26.00 -0.11 25.36
CA ILE A 179 -26.73 -1.38 25.37
C ILE A 179 -26.81 -1.99 23.97
N LEU A 180 -27.10 -1.18 22.94
CA LEU A 180 -27.12 -1.63 21.54
C LEU A 180 -25.77 -2.15 21.08
N ILE A 181 -24.71 -1.41 21.37
CA ILE A 181 -23.33 -1.81 21.06
C ILE A 181 -23.00 -3.16 21.70
N ARG A 182 -23.31 -3.32 22.99
CA ARG A 182 -23.04 -4.59 23.69
C ARG A 182 -23.91 -5.72 23.20
N PHE A 183 -25.15 -5.42 22.82
CA PHE A 183 -26.02 -6.41 22.20
C PHE A 183 -25.45 -6.88 20.85
N ALA A 184 -24.86 -6.00 20.05
CA ALA A 184 -24.18 -6.36 18.80
C ALA A 184 -22.94 -7.23 19.00
N GLN A 185 -22.27 -7.12 20.16
CA GLN A 185 -21.09 -7.92 20.47
C GLN A 185 -21.42 -9.28 21.11
N THR A 186 -22.48 -9.35 21.92
CA THR A 186 -22.77 -10.52 22.76
C THR A 186 -23.93 -11.37 22.25
N GLU A 187 -24.80 -10.82 21.40
CA GLU A 187 -26.08 -11.41 20.97
C GLU A 187 -26.96 -11.89 22.15
N ASN A 188 -26.71 -11.39 23.36
CA ASN A 188 -27.37 -11.82 24.58
C ASN A 188 -27.99 -10.61 25.28
N MET A 189 -29.32 -10.61 25.37
CA MET A 189 -30.11 -9.53 25.96
C MET A 189 -29.73 -9.25 27.43
N LEU A 190 -29.58 -10.28 28.25
CA LEU A 190 -29.30 -10.12 29.68
C LEU A 190 -27.89 -9.58 29.89
N GLU A 191 -26.94 -10.09 29.12
CA GLU A 191 -25.59 -9.57 29.15
C GLU A 191 -25.56 -8.13 28.69
N ALA A 192 -26.21 -7.76 27.57
CA ALA A 192 -26.24 -6.40 27.04
C ALA A 192 -26.83 -5.37 28.01
N MET A 193 -27.85 -5.75 28.77
CA MET A 193 -28.50 -4.88 29.77
C MET A 193 -27.75 -4.80 31.11
N ASN A 194 -26.61 -5.49 31.28
CA ASN A 194 -25.82 -5.41 32.50
C ASN A 194 -25.28 -3.97 32.73
N PRO A 195 -25.70 -3.28 33.80
CA PRO A 195 -25.35 -1.88 34.02
C PRO A 195 -23.84 -1.67 34.24
N PHE A 196 -23.15 -2.62 34.86
CA PHE A 196 -21.70 -2.51 35.10
C PHE A 196 -20.91 -2.57 33.80
N ALA A 197 -21.31 -3.46 32.89
CA ALA A 197 -20.65 -3.59 31.60
C ALA A 197 -20.98 -2.40 30.67
N THR A 198 -22.20 -1.85 30.75
CA THR A 198 -22.56 -0.60 30.07
C THR A 198 -21.73 0.58 30.58
N LEU A 199 -21.57 0.73 31.90
CA LEU A 199 -20.69 1.76 32.48
C LEU A 199 -19.22 1.56 32.11
N SER A 200 -18.75 0.31 32.09
CA SER A 200 -17.39 -0.04 31.66
C SER A 200 -17.13 0.36 30.22
N LEU A 201 -18.09 0.14 29.31
CA LEU A 201 -17.97 0.53 27.91
C LEU A 201 -17.95 2.05 27.75
N ILE A 202 -18.86 2.76 28.43
CA ILE A 202 -18.88 4.23 28.44
C ILE A 202 -17.56 4.79 29.00
N GLY A 203 -17.03 4.18 30.05
CA GLY A 203 -15.76 4.55 30.67
C GLY A 203 -14.54 4.26 29.80
N ALA A 204 -14.54 3.13 29.09
CA ALA A 204 -13.46 2.75 28.17
C ALA A 204 -13.35 3.75 27.01
N ILE A 205 -14.48 4.11 26.40
CA ILE A 205 -14.50 5.05 25.29
C ILE A 205 -14.29 6.50 25.75
N GLY A 206 -14.86 6.88 26.90
CA GLY A 206 -14.64 8.18 27.55
C GLY A 206 -15.37 9.36 26.88
N LEU A 207 -14.73 10.53 26.83
CA LEU A 207 -15.30 11.78 26.30
C LEU A 207 -15.90 11.67 24.87
N PRO A 208 -15.30 10.93 23.92
CA PRO A 208 -15.88 10.66 22.61
C PRO A 208 -17.32 10.12 22.67
N TYR A 209 -17.67 9.32 23.68
CA TYR A 209 -19.04 8.83 23.86
C TYR A 209 -20.02 9.96 24.19
N GLY A 210 -19.63 10.90 25.05
CA GLY A 210 -20.42 12.08 25.35
C GLY A 210 -20.66 12.95 24.11
N LEU A 211 -19.66 13.06 23.22
CA LEU A 211 -19.81 13.77 21.96
C LEU A 211 -20.77 13.06 21.00
N LEU A 212 -20.69 11.72 20.91
CA LEU A 212 -21.65 10.92 20.14
C LEU A 212 -23.08 11.14 20.66
N MET A 213 -23.27 11.10 21.97
CA MET A 213 -24.57 11.36 22.60
C MET A 213 -25.09 12.77 22.30
N ALA A 214 -24.23 13.79 22.34
CA ALA A 214 -24.61 15.16 21.99
C ALA A 214 -25.14 15.24 20.56
N PHE A 215 -24.47 14.60 19.59
CA PHE A 215 -24.95 14.55 18.21
C PHE A 215 -26.29 13.82 18.08
N ILE A 216 -26.44 12.66 18.72
CA ILE A 216 -27.71 11.90 18.69
C ILE A 216 -28.86 12.73 19.30
N LEU A 217 -28.62 13.44 20.40
CA LEU A 217 -29.62 14.30 21.03
C LEU A 217 -30.00 15.51 20.17
N ILE A 218 -29.02 16.15 19.51
CA ILE A 218 -29.28 17.24 18.55
C ILE A 218 -30.12 16.74 17.38
N MET A 219 -29.80 15.55 16.84
CA MET A 219 -30.58 14.93 15.76
C MET A 219 -32.00 14.56 16.21
N MET A 220 -32.17 14.03 17.42
CA MET A 220 -33.49 13.65 17.94
C MET A 220 -34.38 14.86 18.22
N THR A 221 -33.80 15.93 18.78
CA THR A 221 -34.53 17.17 19.08
C THR A 221 -34.89 17.97 17.82
N SER A 222 -34.07 17.92 16.76
CA SER A 222 -34.35 18.64 15.51
C SER A 222 -35.57 18.10 14.76
N VAL A 223 -35.89 16.81 14.89
CA VAL A 223 -37.12 16.22 14.31
C VAL A 223 -38.38 16.84 14.92
N GLY A 224 -38.36 17.16 16.22
CA GLY A 224 -39.48 17.79 16.92
C GLY A 224 -39.82 19.18 16.36
N LEU A 225 -38.81 19.94 15.95
CA LEU A 225 -38.99 21.29 15.37
C LEU A 225 -39.74 21.25 14.03
N LEU A 226 -39.62 20.17 13.24
CA LEU A 226 -40.32 20.06 11.95
C LEU A 226 -41.84 20.09 12.10
N HIS A 227 -42.36 19.59 13.23
CA HIS A 227 -43.79 19.60 13.49
C HIS A 227 -44.33 21.02 13.67
N GLU A 228 -43.59 21.89 14.36
CA GLU A 228 -44.02 23.25 14.66
C GLU A 228 -44.14 24.12 13.40
N TRP A 229 -43.27 23.91 12.41
CA TRP A 229 -43.21 24.72 11.19
C TRP A 229 -44.19 24.28 10.10
N ILE A 230 -44.38 22.97 9.91
CA ILE A 230 -45.12 22.41 8.75
C ILE A 230 -46.45 21.77 9.20
N GLY A 231 -46.55 21.33 10.46
CA GLY A 231 -47.65 20.52 10.97
C GLY A 231 -49.02 21.22 10.95
N GLN A 232 -49.04 22.55 11.01
CA GLN A 232 -50.29 23.32 11.02
C GLN A 232 -51.00 23.36 9.65
N LEU A 233 -50.25 23.30 8.55
CA LEU A 233 -50.80 23.42 7.19
C LEU A 233 -51.03 22.06 6.51
N PHE A 234 -50.10 21.10 6.69
CA PHE A 234 -50.16 19.79 6.06
C PHE A 234 -49.77 18.68 7.04
N PRO A 235 -50.69 18.25 7.93
CA PRO A 235 -50.36 17.34 9.03
C PRO A 235 -49.84 15.99 8.55
N ALA A 236 -50.49 15.37 7.56
CA ALA A 236 -50.04 14.08 7.02
C ALA A 236 -48.64 14.15 6.38
N VAL A 237 -48.37 15.21 5.61
CA VAL A 237 -47.05 15.43 4.99
C VAL A 237 -45.99 15.67 6.06
N SER A 238 -46.31 16.44 7.11
CA SER A 238 -45.41 16.66 8.24
C SER A 238 -45.03 15.36 8.93
N TYR A 239 -46.00 14.46 9.20
CA TYR A 239 -45.70 13.17 9.82
C TYR A 239 -44.84 12.26 8.93
N VAL A 240 -45.08 12.23 7.62
CA VAL A 240 -44.23 11.45 6.69
C VAL A 240 -42.82 12.01 6.70
N LEU A 241 -42.65 13.32 6.58
CA LEU A 241 -41.33 13.97 6.61
C LEU A 241 -40.60 13.72 7.94
N GLN A 242 -41.29 13.84 9.07
CA GLN A 242 -40.71 13.53 10.38
C GLN A 242 -40.26 12.07 10.47
N SER A 243 -41.09 11.14 9.98
CA SER A 243 -40.75 9.72 9.97
C SER A 243 -39.56 9.43 9.05
N MET A 244 -39.47 10.08 7.89
CA MET A 244 -38.33 9.94 6.97
C MET A 244 -37.04 10.49 7.59
N VAL A 245 -37.08 11.69 8.17
CA VAL A 245 -35.91 12.30 8.82
C VAL A 245 -35.49 11.48 10.05
N SER A 246 -36.44 11.01 10.86
CA SER A 246 -36.16 10.14 12.00
C SER A 246 -35.53 8.81 11.58
N SER A 247 -36.03 8.19 10.51
CA SER A 247 -35.48 6.95 9.97
C SER A 247 -34.06 7.14 9.42
N TYR A 248 -33.85 8.23 8.70
CA TYR A 248 -32.53 8.62 8.20
C TYR A 248 -31.53 8.86 9.34
N TYR A 249 -31.91 9.64 10.36
CA TYR A 249 -31.07 9.88 11.53
C TYR A 249 -30.80 8.63 12.35
N THR A 250 -31.74 7.69 12.40
CA THR A 250 -31.52 6.39 13.02
C THR A 250 -30.38 5.66 12.31
N LEU A 251 -30.38 5.60 10.98
CA LEU A 251 -29.31 4.95 10.23
C LEU A 251 -27.95 5.63 10.42
N VAL A 252 -27.91 6.97 10.39
CA VAL A 252 -26.68 7.73 10.67
C VAL A 252 -26.17 7.42 12.09
N ALA A 253 -27.05 7.39 13.09
CA ALA A 253 -26.66 7.10 14.47
C ALA A 253 -26.09 5.69 14.63
N PHE A 254 -26.70 4.68 14.00
CA PHE A 254 -26.21 3.30 14.04
C PHE A 254 -24.90 3.12 13.29
N HIS A 255 -24.73 3.78 12.15
CA HIS A 255 -23.45 3.80 11.46
C HIS A 255 -22.36 4.48 12.31
N LEU A 256 -22.65 5.61 12.96
CA LEU A 256 -21.70 6.26 13.87
C LEU A 256 -21.35 5.40 15.09
N MET A 257 -22.33 4.66 15.65
CA MET A 257 -22.09 3.68 16.71
C MET A 257 -21.17 2.55 16.23
N GLY A 258 -21.42 2.00 15.04
CA GLY A 258 -20.56 0.98 14.44
C GLY A 258 -19.15 1.49 14.12
N TYR A 259 -19.04 2.72 13.63
CA TYR A 259 -17.74 3.35 13.35
C TYR A 259 -16.95 3.60 14.64
N MET A 260 -17.64 4.00 15.72
CA MET A 260 -17.02 4.13 17.04
C MET A 260 -16.49 2.79 17.55
N LEU A 261 -17.27 1.72 17.41
CA LEU A 261 -16.84 0.37 17.73
C LEU A 261 -15.54 0.02 16.99
N PHE A 262 -15.53 0.20 15.67
CA PHE A 262 -14.37 -0.01 14.81
C PHE A 262 -13.14 0.82 15.24
N GLN A 263 -13.34 2.10 15.57
CA GLN A 263 -12.26 2.99 16.03
C GLN A 263 -11.64 2.52 17.36
N TYR A 264 -12.44 1.97 18.28
CA TYR A 264 -12.01 1.58 19.63
C TYR A 264 -11.87 0.06 19.82
N GLN A 265 -11.79 -0.70 18.71
CA GLN A 265 -11.80 -2.17 18.71
C GLN A 265 -10.75 -2.81 19.64
N ASP A 266 -9.54 -2.25 19.73
CA ASP A 266 -8.45 -2.73 20.58
C ASP A 266 -8.82 -2.67 22.08
N GLN A 267 -9.45 -1.58 22.51
CA GLN A 267 -9.93 -1.41 23.88
C GLN A 267 -11.13 -2.32 24.18
N LEU A 268 -11.86 -2.73 23.14
CA LEU A 268 -13.03 -3.59 23.22
C LEU A 268 -12.68 -5.07 23.02
N GLY A 269 -11.40 -5.39 22.80
CA GLY A 269 -10.89 -6.77 22.74
C GLY A 269 -11.16 -7.50 21.43
N TYR A 270 -11.38 -6.80 20.32
CA TYR A 270 -11.54 -7.41 19.00
C TYR A 270 -10.74 -6.67 17.92
N SER A 271 -10.52 -7.32 16.76
CA SER A 271 -9.76 -6.75 15.65
C SER A 271 -10.51 -6.91 14.33
N ALA A 272 -10.89 -5.80 13.73
CA ALA A 272 -11.44 -5.69 12.39
C ALA A 272 -10.49 -4.91 11.47
N ARG A 273 -10.53 -5.22 10.17
CA ARG A 273 -9.78 -4.51 9.11
C ARG A 273 -10.77 -3.86 8.16
N ILE A 274 -10.38 -2.81 7.44
CA ILE A 274 -11.29 -2.18 6.47
C ILE A 274 -11.40 -3.13 5.28
N ASP A 275 -12.61 -3.49 4.86
CA ASP A 275 -12.85 -4.43 3.74
C ASP A 275 -12.20 -3.99 2.42
N GLU A 276 -11.91 -2.69 2.25
CA GLU A 276 -11.15 -2.18 1.11
C GLU A 276 -9.70 -2.73 1.05
N ASP A 277 -9.20 -3.37 2.11
CA ASP A 277 -7.92 -4.09 2.10
C ASP A 277 -8.01 -5.49 1.45
N GLU A 278 -9.19 -6.11 1.32
CA GLU A 278 -9.33 -7.43 0.68
C GLU A 278 -9.25 -7.36 -0.85
N GLU A 279 -9.68 -6.24 -1.45
CA GLU A 279 -9.56 -5.99 -2.90
C GLU A 279 -8.21 -5.36 -3.31
N GLN A 280 -7.34 -5.01 -2.35
CA GLN A 280 -6.03 -4.46 -2.70
C GLN A 280 -5.16 -5.52 -3.40
N PRO A 281 -4.55 -5.20 -4.56
CA PRO A 281 -3.66 -6.12 -5.23
C PRO A 281 -2.52 -6.48 -4.28
N LYS A 282 -2.28 -7.79 -4.09
CA LYS A 282 -1.17 -8.31 -3.28
C LYS A 282 0.11 -7.56 -3.64
N ARG A 283 0.78 -6.98 -2.64
CA ARG A 283 2.01 -6.23 -2.85
C ARG A 283 3.01 -7.06 -3.66
N GLU A 284 3.52 -6.47 -4.74
CA GLU A 284 4.52 -7.13 -5.57
C GLU A 284 5.74 -7.54 -4.73
N ALA A 285 6.38 -8.64 -5.11
CA ALA A 285 7.55 -9.13 -4.39
C ALA A 285 8.70 -8.10 -4.35
N ALA A 286 8.83 -7.28 -5.39
CA ALA A 286 9.81 -6.19 -5.43
C ALA A 286 9.53 -5.11 -4.38
N ASP A 287 8.27 -4.70 -4.24
CA ASP A 287 7.88 -3.67 -3.27
C ASP A 287 7.99 -4.18 -1.82
N ARG A 288 7.68 -5.47 -1.59
CA ARG A 288 7.93 -6.13 -0.30
C ARG A 288 9.41 -6.15 0.05
N LEU A 289 10.28 -6.50 -0.90
CA LEU A 289 11.72 -6.49 -0.70
C LEU A 289 12.25 -5.08 -0.41
N ALA A 290 11.74 -4.07 -1.12
CA ALA A 290 12.09 -2.66 -0.87
C ALA A 290 11.65 -2.21 0.53
N ALA A 291 10.45 -2.59 0.98
CA ALA A 291 9.95 -2.33 2.33
C ALA A 291 10.82 -3.01 3.40
N GLN A 292 11.19 -4.27 3.20
CA GLN A 292 12.10 -5.00 4.09
C GLN A 292 13.44 -4.29 4.25
N ILE A 293 14.04 -3.86 3.13
CA ILE A 293 15.29 -3.10 3.12
C ILE A 293 15.15 -1.80 3.93
N GLN A 294 14.06 -1.05 3.75
CA GLN A 294 13.84 0.20 4.50
C GLN A 294 13.67 -0.03 6.00
N VAL A 295 12.96 -1.08 6.40
CA VAL A 295 12.79 -1.43 7.82
C VAL A 295 14.13 -1.80 8.44
N LEU A 296 14.90 -2.69 7.81
CA LEU A 296 16.22 -3.09 8.33
C LEU A 296 17.23 -1.93 8.33
N LEU A 297 17.13 -1.01 7.36
CA LEU A 297 17.94 0.19 7.33
C LEU A 297 17.64 1.10 8.53
N LYS A 298 16.36 1.24 8.91
CA LYS A 298 15.93 2.01 10.10
C LYS A 298 16.31 1.33 11.42
N GLU A 299 16.41 -0.01 11.45
CA GLU A 299 16.96 -0.76 12.58
C GLU A 299 18.49 -0.70 12.67
N GLY A 300 19.18 -0.25 11.62
CA GLY A 300 20.63 -0.19 11.57
C GLY A 300 21.31 -1.52 11.25
N ASP A 301 20.57 -2.52 10.74
CA ASP A 301 21.12 -3.81 10.32
C ASP A 301 21.71 -3.72 8.90
N TYR A 302 22.84 -3.01 8.80
CA TYR A 302 23.48 -2.72 7.51
C TYR A 302 23.99 -3.98 6.80
N GLU A 303 24.35 -5.03 7.53
CA GLU A 303 24.87 -6.28 6.96
C GLU A 303 23.78 -7.01 6.15
N ARG A 304 22.58 -7.17 6.74
CA ARG A 304 21.44 -7.75 6.04
C ARG A 304 20.96 -6.86 4.92
N VAL A 305 20.94 -5.53 5.11
CA VAL A 305 20.58 -4.56 4.06
C VAL A 305 21.45 -4.73 2.82
N VAL A 306 22.77 -4.82 2.97
CA VAL A 306 23.69 -5.02 1.83
C VAL A 306 23.38 -6.34 1.12
N THR A 307 23.16 -7.42 1.88
CA THR A 307 22.83 -8.74 1.33
C THR A 307 21.51 -8.70 0.53
N LEU A 308 20.48 -8.03 1.06
CA LEU A 308 19.21 -7.85 0.37
C LEU A 308 19.33 -7.01 -0.90
N TYR A 309 20.18 -5.98 -0.93
CA TYR A 309 20.45 -5.25 -2.17
C TYR A 309 21.12 -6.13 -3.24
N TYR A 310 22.12 -6.95 -2.86
CA TYR A 310 22.72 -7.91 -3.80
C TYR A 310 21.71 -8.95 -4.31
N GLN A 311 20.80 -9.41 -3.45
CA GLN A 311 19.69 -10.24 -3.87
C GLN A 311 18.77 -9.50 -4.85
N ALA A 312 18.42 -8.24 -4.55
CA ALA A 312 17.58 -7.40 -5.41
C ALA A 312 18.21 -7.17 -6.78
N PHE A 313 19.54 -6.99 -6.88
CA PHE A 313 20.21 -6.85 -8.18
C PHE A 313 20.12 -8.11 -9.04
N LYS A 314 20.10 -9.29 -8.42
CA LYS A 314 19.95 -10.58 -9.12
C LYS A 314 18.51 -10.83 -9.55
N GLN A 315 17.55 -10.56 -8.66
CA GLN A 315 16.13 -10.81 -8.90
C GLN A 315 15.49 -9.75 -9.81
N TYR A 316 15.90 -8.48 -9.66
CA TYR A 316 15.34 -7.32 -10.34
C TYR A 316 16.43 -6.51 -11.06
N PRO A 317 17.18 -7.09 -12.01
CA PRO A 317 18.33 -6.44 -12.66
C PRO A 317 17.95 -5.20 -13.49
N ASN A 318 16.65 -5.01 -13.76
CA ASN A 318 16.11 -3.93 -14.56
C ASN A 318 15.45 -2.81 -13.74
N ASP A 319 15.25 -3.01 -12.44
CA ASP A 319 14.60 -2.04 -11.57
C ASP A 319 15.64 -1.06 -11.02
N ALA A 320 15.56 0.19 -11.47
CA ALA A 320 16.52 1.22 -11.08
C ALA A 320 16.41 1.63 -9.61
N ARG A 321 15.28 1.38 -8.95
CA ARG A 321 15.05 1.81 -7.56
C ARG A 321 16.11 1.24 -6.63
N PHE A 322 16.42 -0.06 -6.75
CA PHE A 322 17.42 -0.72 -5.92
C PHE A 322 18.84 -0.19 -6.17
N PHE A 323 19.22 0.01 -7.43
CA PHE A 323 20.55 0.52 -7.78
C PHE A 323 20.76 1.95 -7.29
N ASP A 324 19.77 2.81 -7.52
CA ASP A 324 19.82 4.22 -7.11
C ASP A 324 19.85 4.35 -5.58
N GLN A 325 19.00 3.62 -4.87
CA GLN A 325 18.96 3.65 -3.40
C GLN A 325 20.24 3.10 -2.76
N PHE A 326 20.80 2.01 -3.29
CA PHE A 326 22.05 1.47 -2.79
C PHE A 326 23.23 2.42 -3.05
N PHE A 327 23.25 3.06 -4.23
CA PHE A 327 24.25 4.07 -4.56
C PHE A 327 24.21 5.25 -3.57
N GLU A 328 23.02 5.80 -3.34
CA GLU A 328 22.77 6.86 -2.35
C GLU A 328 23.25 6.44 -0.95
N LEU A 329 22.91 5.23 -0.52
CA LEU A 329 23.34 4.68 0.76
C LEU A 329 24.87 4.66 0.89
N LEU A 330 25.58 4.13 -0.11
CA LEU A 330 27.04 4.06 -0.09
C LEU A 330 27.68 5.45 -0.11
N TYR A 331 27.07 6.39 -0.84
CA TYR A 331 27.54 7.77 -0.94
C TYR A 331 27.41 8.51 0.40
N VAL A 332 26.23 8.43 1.03
CA VAL A 332 25.95 9.05 2.34
C VAL A 332 26.80 8.43 3.44
N CYS A 333 26.93 7.10 3.47
CA CYS A 333 27.76 6.40 4.46
C CYS A 333 29.27 6.49 4.19
N LYS A 334 29.69 7.11 3.07
CA LYS A 334 31.09 7.27 2.64
C LYS A 334 31.89 5.96 2.67
N LYS A 335 31.28 4.86 2.23
CA LYS A 335 31.91 3.53 2.25
C LYS A 335 32.81 3.35 1.02
N THR A 336 34.08 3.77 1.11
CA THR A 336 35.01 3.79 -0.02
C THR A 336 35.22 2.45 -0.72
N ALA A 337 35.48 1.36 0.03
CA ALA A 337 35.71 0.04 -0.56
C ALA A 337 34.48 -0.46 -1.35
N LEU A 338 33.31 -0.47 -0.70
CA LEU A 338 32.05 -0.87 -1.33
C LEU A 338 31.66 0.03 -2.51
N MET A 339 31.92 1.34 -2.42
CA MET A 339 31.64 2.27 -3.51
C MET A 339 32.53 2.02 -4.72
N ALA A 340 33.80 1.64 -4.51
CA ALA A 340 34.68 1.27 -5.62
C ALA A 340 34.20 -0.02 -6.32
N ASP A 341 33.78 -1.03 -5.55
CA ASP A 341 33.29 -2.29 -6.10
C ASP A 341 31.94 -2.11 -6.83
N PHE A 342 30.99 -1.44 -6.18
CA PHE A 342 29.65 -1.21 -6.73
C PHE A 342 29.62 -0.13 -7.81
N GLY A 343 30.52 0.86 -7.76
CA GLY A 343 30.56 1.98 -8.69
C GLY A 343 30.65 1.54 -10.15
N THR A 344 31.45 0.50 -10.42
CA THR A 344 31.54 -0.11 -11.75
C THR A 344 30.20 -0.72 -12.18
N ILE A 345 29.56 -1.50 -11.31
CA ILE A 345 28.26 -2.13 -11.57
C ILE A 345 27.20 -1.06 -11.85
N TYR A 346 27.17 0.00 -11.05
CA TYR A 346 26.21 1.09 -11.18
C TYR A 346 26.38 1.88 -12.49
N LEU A 347 27.62 2.21 -12.89
CA LEU A 347 27.85 2.92 -14.15
C LEU A 347 27.48 2.06 -15.37
N HIS A 348 27.77 0.76 -15.34
CA HIS A 348 27.31 -0.18 -16.37
C HIS A 348 25.78 -0.26 -16.43
N PHE A 349 25.12 -0.30 -15.27
CA PHE A 349 23.66 -0.28 -15.18
C PHE A 349 23.07 0.99 -15.83
N LEU A 350 23.59 2.17 -15.45
CA LEU A 350 23.15 3.45 -16.01
C LEU A 350 23.37 3.52 -17.52
N ASN A 351 24.52 3.05 -18.00
CA ASN A 351 24.85 3.03 -19.42
C ASN A 351 23.90 2.09 -20.20
N ARG A 352 23.67 0.88 -19.69
CA ARG A 352 22.74 -0.09 -20.29
C ARG A 352 21.31 0.45 -20.35
N LYS A 353 20.87 1.18 -19.33
CA LYS A 353 19.55 1.82 -19.27
C LYS A 353 19.49 3.17 -20.00
N LYS A 354 20.59 3.59 -20.65
CA LYS A 354 20.73 4.88 -21.36
C LYS A 354 20.38 6.09 -20.47
N ARG A 355 20.60 5.98 -19.17
CA ARG A 355 20.37 7.05 -18.18
C ARG A 355 21.57 7.99 -18.10
N LEU A 356 21.80 8.70 -19.20
CA LEU A 356 22.95 9.61 -19.35
C LEU A 356 22.87 10.81 -18.39
N ASP A 357 21.66 11.16 -17.96
CA ASP A 357 21.36 12.18 -16.95
C ASP A 357 22.06 11.90 -15.62
N LYS A 358 22.10 10.63 -15.19
CA LYS A 358 22.77 10.22 -13.94
C LYS A 358 24.19 9.69 -14.14
N LEU A 359 24.59 9.35 -15.36
CA LEU A 359 25.88 8.69 -15.63
C LEU A 359 27.08 9.57 -15.23
N THR A 360 27.13 10.81 -15.71
CA THR A 360 28.24 11.72 -15.40
C THR A 360 28.22 12.21 -13.94
N PRO A 361 27.07 12.63 -13.37
CA PRO A 361 26.99 12.96 -11.94
C PRO A 361 27.36 11.78 -11.04
N GLY A 362 26.88 10.58 -11.34
CA GLY A 362 27.20 9.35 -10.60
C GLY A 362 28.69 9.06 -10.60
N PHE A 363 29.36 9.18 -11.76
CA PHE A 363 30.82 9.04 -11.82
C PHE A 363 31.56 10.07 -10.96
N LYS A 364 31.14 11.34 -10.99
CA LYS A 364 31.73 12.39 -10.16
C LYS A 364 31.53 12.08 -8.67
N GLN A 365 30.33 11.67 -8.27
CA GLN A 365 30.01 11.29 -6.88
C GLN A 365 30.85 10.09 -6.40
N ILE A 366 31.04 9.07 -7.25
CA ILE A 366 31.95 7.94 -6.93
C ILE A 366 33.35 8.47 -6.64
N ARG A 367 33.86 9.38 -7.47
CA ARG A 367 35.22 9.94 -7.30
C ARG A 367 35.38 10.88 -6.12
N VAL A 368 34.30 11.44 -5.58
CA VAL A 368 34.35 12.17 -4.30
C VAL A 368 34.65 11.21 -3.14
N ILE A 369 34.11 9.99 -3.18
CA ILE A 369 34.29 8.97 -2.13
C ILE A 369 35.53 8.10 -2.37
N ALA A 370 35.84 7.78 -3.63
CA ALA A 370 36.96 6.97 -4.09
C ALA A 370 37.75 7.73 -5.19
N PRO A 371 38.69 8.62 -4.81
CA PRO A 371 39.38 9.53 -5.74
C PRO A 371 40.09 8.85 -6.92
N ASP A 372 40.59 7.64 -6.69
CA ASP A 372 41.36 6.83 -7.64
C ASP A 372 40.48 5.92 -8.50
N PHE A 373 39.16 5.93 -8.29
CA PHE A 373 38.23 5.10 -9.05
C PHE A 373 38.27 5.45 -10.55
N LEU A 374 38.42 4.41 -11.37
CA LEU A 374 38.32 4.47 -12.82
C LEU A 374 37.45 3.30 -13.31
N PRO A 375 36.55 3.52 -14.28
CA PRO A 375 35.75 2.43 -14.86
C PRO A 375 36.65 1.33 -15.46
N ASP A 376 36.19 0.08 -15.42
CA ASP A 376 36.89 -1.09 -15.97
C ASP A 376 36.76 -1.25 -17.49
N SER A 377 35.71 -0.68 -18.09
CA SER A 377 35.43 -0.84 -19.50
C SER A 377 36.01 0.30 -20.35
N PRO A 378 36.81 0.03 -21.38
CA PRO A 378 37.33 1.07 -22.28
C PRO A 378 36.22 1.82 -23.04
N VAL A 379 35.14 1.13 -23.41
CA VAL A 379 33.96 1.74 -24.06
C VAL A 379 33.31 2.79 -23.15
N LEU A 380 33.00 2.42 -21.90
CA LEU A 380 32.43 3.31 -20.90
C LEU A 380 33.34 4.51 -20.59
N ARG A 381 34.67 4.32 -20.56
CA ARG A 381 35.63 5.43 -20.41
C ARG A 381 35.55 6.42 -21.56
N LEU A 382 35.51 5.93 -22.80
CA LEU A 382 35.39 6.78 -23.99
C LEU A 382 34.07 7.56 -23.99
N GLN A 383 32.96 6.90 -23.66
CA GLN A 383 31.64 7.53 -23.56
C GLN A 383 31.60 8.59 -22.46
N LEU A 384 32.06 8.28 -21.24
CA LEU A 384 32.13 9.23 -20.13
C LEU A 384 33.04 10.42 -20.46
N ALA A 385 34.19 10.19 -21.09
CA ALA A 385 35.09 11.26 -21.49
C ALA A 385 34.46 12.20 -22.53
N SER A 386 33.70 11.66 -23.49
CA SER A 386 32.96 12.46 -24.47
C SER A 386 31.89 13.33 -23.80
N LEU A 387 31.12 12.76 -22.87
CA LEU A 387 30.09 13.49 -22.11
C LEU A 387 30.70 14.56 -21.19
N LEU A 388 31.79 14.25 -20.49
CA LEU A 388 32.49 15.20 -19.62
C LEU A 388 33.07 16.38 -20.41
N LYS A 389 33.62 16.12 -21.60
CA LYS A 389 34.08 17.17 -22.51
C LYS A 389 32.94 18.11 -22.91
N GLN A 390 31.77 17.58 -23.27
CA GLN A 390 30.60 18.40 -23.61
C GLN A 390 30.14 19.27 -22.42
N GLN A 391 30.35 18.80 -21.19
CA GLN A 391 30.06 19.54 -19.95
C GLN A 391 31.16 20.53 -19.54
N GLY A 392 32.31 20.55 -20.22
CA GLY A 392 33.46 21.41 -19.90
C GLY A 392 34.45 20.84 -18.88
N ASP A 393 34.27 19.61 -18.41
CA ASP A 393 35.15 18.95 -17.43
C ASP A 393 36.36 18.26 -18.09
N SER A 394 37.14 19.05 -18.81
CA SER A 394 38.30 18.59 -19.60
C SER A 394 39.33 17.82 -18.76
N ALA A 395 39.57 18.24 -17.51
CA ALA A 395 40.54 17.57 -16.62
C ALA A 395 40.13 16.13 -16.26
N LEU A 396 38.84 15.89 -16.03
CA LEU A 396 38.31 14.54 -15.73
C LEU A 396 38.33 13.67 -16.99
N ALA A 397 37.96 14.24 -18.14
CA ALA A 397 37.99 13.54 -19.42
C ALA A 397 39.41 13.09 -19.80
N VAL A 398 40.42 13.94 -19.61
CA VAL A 398 41.84 13.58 -19.82
C VAL A 398 42.25 12.41 -18.91
N LYS A 399 41.87 12.43 -17.62
CA LYS A 399 42.19 11.34 -16.69
C LYS A 399 41.60 9.99 -17.11
N LEU A 400 40.40 9.97 -17.67
CA LEU A 400 39.76 8.74 -18.15
C LEU A 400 40.47 8.14 -19.38
N LEU A 401 40.94 8.99 -20.29
CA LEU A 401 41.59 8.57 -21.54
C LEU A 401 43.09 8.30 -21.39
N ASN A 402 43.71 8.84 -20.34
CA ASN A 402 45.14 8.66 -20.11
C ASN A 402 45.51 7.19 -19.92
N ALA A 403 46.65 6.80 -20.49
CA ALA A 403 47.19 5.44 -20.43
C ALA A 403 46.27 4.31 -20.95
N MET A 404 45.19 4.63 -21.71
CA MET A 404 44.32 3.60 -22.27
C MET A 404 45.06 2.61 -23.19
N HIS A 405 46.06 3.07 -23.95
CA HIS A 405 46.91 2.19 -24.77
C HIS A 405 47.72 1.16 -23.97
N LYS A 406 48.03 1.45 -22.70
CA LYS A 406 48.77 0.52 -21.82
C LYS A 406 47.83 -0.49 -21.16
N GLN A 407 46.62 -0.05 -20.81
CA GLN A 407 45.64 -0.87 -20.09
C GLN A 407 44.79 -1.73 -21.03
N TYR A 408 44.49 -1.25 -22.24
CA TYR A 408 43.59 -1.91 -23.20
C TYR A 408 44.17 -1.91 -24.62
N PRO A 409 45.34 -2.53 -24.87
CA PRO A 409 46.04 -2.45 -26.15
C PRO A 409 45.24 -2.97 -27.36
N ASP A 410 44.28 -3.87 -27.12
CA ASP A 410 43.46 -4.49 -28.17
C ASP A 410 42.08 -3.83 -28.39
N TYR A 411 41.80 -2.71 -27.71
CA TYR A 411 40.53 -2.00 -27.89
C TYR A 411 40.43 -1.37 -29.29
N ALA A 412 39.40 -1.72 -30.05
CA ALA A 412 39.27 -1.33 -31.47
C ALA A 412 39.16 0.18 -31.68
N GLU A 413 38.56 0.92 -30.75
CA GLU A 413 38.34 2.37 -30.85
C GLU A 413 39.40 3.18 -30.09
N LEU A 414 40.56 2.58 -29.80
CA LEU A 414 41.72 3.30 -29.26
C LEU A 414 42.11 4.55 -30.08
N PRO A 415 42.06 4.52 -31.43
CA PRO A 415 42.29 5.73 -32.23
C PRO A 415 41.30 6.85 -31.89
N GLN A 416 40.01 6.53 -31.75
CA GLN A 416 38.98 7.51 -31.41
C GLN A 416 39.19 8.11 -30.01
N ALA A 417 39.60 7.29 -29.05
CA ALA A 417 39.96 7.75 -27.70
C ALA A 417 41.14 8.74 -27.73
N TYR A 418 42.16 8.51 -28.57
CA TYR A 418 43.30 9.41 -28.70
C TYR A 418 43.00 10.67 -29.51
N TYR A 419 42.12 10.60 -30.51
CA TYR A 419 41.59 11.79 -31.19
C TYR A 419 40.80 12.66 -30.23
N LEU A 420 39.94 12.07 -29.39
CA LEU A 420 39.20 12.79 -28.35
C LEU A 420 40.15 13.42 -27.32
N LEU A 421 41.18 12.69 -26.87
CA LEU A 421 42.19 13.20 -25.95
C LEU A 421 42.98 14.36 -26.56
N SER A 422 43.38 14.25 -27.84
CA SER A 422 44.04 15.33 -28.58
C SER A 422 43.19 16.59 -28.63
N ASP A 423 41.90 16.44 -28.96
CA ASP A 423 40.99 17.58 -29.06
C ASP A 423 40.76 18.27 -27.71
N ILE A 424 40.61 17.50 -26.62
CA ILE A 424 40.49 18.05 -25.27
C ILE A 424 41.76 18.82 -24.87
N LEU A 425 42.94 18.24 -25.10
CA LEU A 425 44.21 18.87 -24.76
C LEU A 425 44.50 20.13 -25.59
N GLY A 426 44.07 20.16 -26.86
CA GLY A 426 44.22 21.34 -27.72
C GLY A 426 43.38 22.54 -27.26
N GLN A 427 42.31 22.30 -26.51
CA GLN A 427 41.48 23.35 -25.91
C GLN A 427 42.05 23.87 -24.58
N MET A 428 43.07 23.21 -24.01
CA MET A 428 43.69 23.60 -22.74
C MET A 428 44.92 24.49 -22.97
N PRO A 429 45.10 25.57 -22.20
CA PRO A 429 46.27 26.44 -22.33
C PRO A 429 47.56 25.67 -22.03
N ALA A 430 48.60 25.93 -22.83
CA ALA A 430 49.93 25.33 -22.73
C ALA A 430 50.03 23.80 -22.92
N MET A 431 49.00 23.14 -23.49
CA MET A 431 48.98 21.69 -23.73
C MET A 431 49.03 21.29 -25.22
N GLN A 432 49.30 22.23 -26.12
CA GLN A 432 49.29 22.01 -27.58
C GLN A 432 50.31 20.94 -28.03
N ALA A 433 51.52 20.96 -27.44
CA ALA A 433 52.55 19.97 -27.77
C ALA A 433 52.14 18.54 -27.36
N GLN A 434 51.38 18.37 -26.27
CA GLN A 434 50.81 17.08 -25.88
C GLN A 434 49.64 16.69 -26.79
N ALA A 435 48.82 17.64 -27.23
CA ALA A 435 47.72 17.42 -28.16
C ALA A 435 48.22 16.86 -29.51
N ASP A 436 49.29 17.43 -30.06
CA ASP A 436 49.90 16.98 -31.33
C ASP A 436 50.52 15.58 -31.20
N LYS A 437 51.17 15.28 -30.07
CA LYS A 437 51.66 13.93 -29.76
C LYS A 437 50.53 12.90 -29.70
N CYS A 438 49.41 13.24 -29.06
CA CYS A 438 48.24 12.37 -29.00
C CYS A 438 47.62 12.15 -30.38
N ARG A 439 47.61 13.17 -31.25
CA ARG A 439 47.13 13.07 -32.64
C ARG A 439 47.99 12.14 -33.49
N HIS A 440 49.31 12.29 -33.40
CA HIS A 440 50.24 11.41 -34.11
C HIS A 440 50.11 9.95 -33.63
N MET A 441 49.92 9.76 -32.33
CA MET A 441 49.66 8.43 -31.75
C MET A 441 48.32 7.84 -32.25
N ALA A 442 47.25 8.64 -32.34
CA ALA A 442 45.97 8.20 -32.89
C ALA A 442 46.12 7.68 -34.33
N GLN A 443 46.84 8.42 -35.19
CA GLN A 443 47.11 8.03 -36.57
C GLN A 443 47.93 6.73 -36.68
N GLN A 444 48.91 6.54 -35.80
CA GLN A 444 49.68 5.30 -35.76
C GLN A 444 48.81 4.10 -35.35
N LEU A 445 47.97 4.27 -34.33
CA LEU A 445 47.05 3.23 -33.87
C LEU A 445 46.00 2.89 -34.93
N GLU A 446 45.52 3.88 -35.68
CA GLU A 446 44.59 3.70 -36.79
C GLU A 446 45.20 2.85 -37.91
N LYS A 447 46.43 3.16 -38.34
CA LYS A 447 47.18 2.34 -39.32
C LYS A 447 47.43 0.90 -38.84
N VAL A 448 47.63 0.71 -37.53
CA VAL A 448 47.79 -0.64 -36.95
C VAL A 448 46.44 -1.37 -36.93
N ALA A 449 45.36 -0.69 -36.56
CA ALA A 449 44.01 -1.26 -36.56
C ALA A 449 43.54 -1.63 -37.97
N GLU A 450 43.81 -0.79 -38.97
CA GLU A 450 43.50 -1.06 -40.38
C GLU A 450 44.28 -2.28 -40.91
N ARG A 451 45.57 -2.40 -40.60
CA ARG A 451 46.35 -3.61 -40.93
C ARG A 451 45.77 -4.86 -40.32
N LYS A 452 45.48 -4.83 -39.01
CA LYS A 452 44.84 -5.97 -38.31
C LYS A 452 43.50 -6.34 -38.94
N LYS A 453 42.68 -5.36 -39.34
CA LYS A 453 41.41 -5.59 -40.04
C LYS A 453 41.61 -6.21 -41.43
N LEU A 454 42.59 -5.73 -42.20
CA LEU A 454 42.93 -6.25 -43.51
C LEU A 454 43.43 -7.71 -43.42
N GLU A 455 44.33 -7.99 -42.48
CA GLU A 455 44.85 -9.33 -42.19
C GLU A 455 43.72 -10.29 -41.76
N ALA A 456 42.80 -9.83 -40.90
CA ALA A 456 41.64 -10.62 -40.50
C ALA A 456 40.67 -10.89 -41.67
N ALA A 457 40.45 -9.90 -42.54
CA ALA A 457 39.61 -10.04 -43.73
C ALA A 457 40.24 -11.01 -44.76
N MET A 458 41.55 -10.94 -44.95
CA MET A 458 42.30 -11.88 -45.81
C MET A 458 42.23 -13.31 -45.26
N ALA A 459 42.41 -13.50 -43.95
CA ALA A 459 42.31 -14.81 -43.31
C ALA A 459 40.87 -15.39 -43.35
N GLN A 460 39.84 -14.54 -43.31
CA GLN A 460 38.45 -14.97 -43.53
C GLN A 460 38.17 -15.33 -44.99
N ALA A 461 38.73 -14.59 -45.95
CA ALA A 461 38.60 -14.88 -47.38
C ALA A 461 39.29 -16.20 -47.78
N GLU A 462 40.47 -16.49 -47.22
CA GLU A 462 41.17 -17.77 -47.44
C GLU A 462 40.38 -18.99 -46.89
N ARG A 463 39.63 -18.82 -45.80
CA ARG A 463 38.75 -19.86 -45.25
C ARG A 463 37.45 -20.07 -46.06
N ALA A 464 37.07 -19.12 -46.90
CA ALA A 464 35.84 -19.14 -47.68
C ALA A 464 36.02 -19.60 -49.15
N ALA A 465 37.25 -19.88 -49.59
CA ALA A 465 37.53 -20.38 -50.94
C ALA A 465 37.07 -21.85 -51.11
N PRO A 466 36.30 -22.21 -52.16
CA PRO A 466 35.78 -23.58 -52.32
C PRO A 466 36.88 -24.54 -52.77
N ALA A 467 37.03 -25.66 -52.06
CA ALA A 467 37.96 -26.73 -52.42
C ALA A 467 37.56 -27.37 -53.77
N ALA A 468 38.50 -27.41 -54.71
CA ALA A 468 38.34 -27.97 -56.04
C ALA A 468 38.00 -29.48 -56.02
N VAL A 469 37.05 -29.86 -56.88
CA VAL A 469 36.51 -31.21 -57.08
C VAL A 469 37.57 -32.19 -57.61
N LYS A 470 37.71 -33.37 -56.98
CA LYS A 470 38.35 -34.56 -57.56
C LYS A 470 37.34 -35.73 -57.63
N ALA A 471 37.28 -36.37 -58.80
CA ALA A 471 36.43 -37.52 -59.14
C ALA A 471 36.92 -38.86 -58.51
N PRO A 472 36.09 -39.93 -58.46
CA PRO A 472 36.08 -40.89 -57.35
C PRO A 472 36.91 -42.16 -57.60
N GLY A 473 37.71 -42.55 -56.60
CA GLY A 473 38.33 -43.88 -56.46
C GLY A 473 37.86 -44.55 -55.16
N ARG A 474 37.56 -45.86 -55.25
CA ARG A 474 36.89 -46.72 -54.25
C ARG A 474 37.45 -46.66 -52.81
N ARG A 475 36.52 -46.69 -51.85
CA ARG A 475 36.65 -46.82 -50.38
C ARG A 475 37.24 -48.18 -49.94
N PRO A 476 37.85 -48.27 -48.73
CA PRO A 476 37.12 -48.63 -47.50
C PRO A 476 37.55 -47.82 -46.22
N PRO A 477 36.84 -47.97 -45.08
CA PRO A 477 36.62 -46.94 -44.04
C PRO A 477 37.72 -46.95 -42.94
N PRO A 478 37.72 -46.10 -41.89
CA PRO A 478 36.65 -45.22 -41.38
C PRO A 478 37.03 -43.75 -41.16
N THR A 479 36.03 -42.87 -41.21
CA THR A 479 36.16 -41.47 -40.79
C THR A 479 35.09 -41.15 -39.76
N VAL A 480 35.56 -40.87 -38.54
CA VAL A 480 34.89 -39.98 -37.61
C VAL A 480 35.35 -38.57 -37.96
N THR A 481 34.46 -37.72 -38.47
CA THR A 481 34.58 -36.27 -38.29
C THR A 481 33.26 -35.56 -38.46
N LYS A 482 32.95 -34.75 -37.43
CA LYS A 482 32.54 -33.35 -37.47
C LYS A 482 31.15 -33.00 -38.01
N SER A 483 30.36 -32.42 -37.10
CA SER A 483 29.98 -31.00 -37.11
C SER A 483 29.71 -30.37 -38.47
N GLY A 484 28.46 -29.96 -38.67
CA GLY A 484 28.03 -28.97 -39.66
C GLY A 484 26.83 -28.19 -39.09
N LEU A 485 26.98 -26.87 -39.02
CA LEU A 485 26.07 -25.85 -38.48
C LEU A 485 24.62 -25.95 -38.95
N GLN A 486 23.67 -25.43 -38.16
CA GLN A 486 22.81 -24.31 -38.58
C GLN A 486 22.09 -23.62 -37.40
N LEU A 487 22.20 -22.28 -37.42
CA LEU A 487 21.29 -21.22 -36.98
C LEU A 487 20.71 -21.18 -35.54
N GLU A 488 21.10 -20.08 -34.89
CA GLU A 488 20.25 -19.05 -34.27
C GLU A 488 19.37 -19.33 -33.03
N LEU A 489 19.41 -18.29 -32.17
CA LEU A 489 18.54 -17.92 -31.05
C LEU A 489 18.81 -18.57 -29.69
N VAL A 490 19.45 -17.78 -28.83
CA VAL A 490 19.35 -17.88 -27.37
C VAL A 490 17.92 -17.50 -26.96
N PRO A 491 17.27 -18.28 -26.09
CA PRO A 491 16.88 -17.65 -24.82
C PRO A 491 17.02 -18.58 -23.60
N MET A 492 17.71 -18.04 -22.59
CA MET A 492 17.34 -18.04 -21.16
C MET A 492 16.81 -19.35 -20.57
N GLU A 493 17.64 -20.09 -19.82
CA GLU A 493 17.14 -21.10 -18.88
C GLU A 493 16.54 -20.40 -17.64
N PRO A 494 15.28 -20.66 -17.29
CA PRO A 494 14.73 -20.35 -15.99
C PRO A 494 15.00 -21.49 -15.00
N VAL A 495 15.28 -21.07 -13.78
CA VAL A 495 15.01 -21.67 -12.47
C VAL A 495 14.33 -23.05 -12.49
N ALA A 496 14.97 -24.02 -11.85
CA ALA A 496 14.43 -25.33 -11.53
C ALA A 496 13.14 -25.22 -10.70
N THR A 497 12.03 -25.71 -11.23
CA THR A 497 10.88 -26.18 -10.46
C THR A 497 11.01 -27.69 -10.29
N ASN A 498 11.00 -28.13 -9.04
CA ASN A 498 10.94 -29.53 -8.67
C ASN A 498 9.48 -29.82 -8.31
N GLU A 499 8.73 -30.40 -9.25
CA GLU A 499 7.46 -31.09 -8.97
C GLU A 499 7.60 -32.52 -9.45
N LYS A 500 7.65 -33.46 -8.50
CA LYS A 500 7.27 -34.86 -8.73
C LYS A 500 5.88 -35.05 -8.16
N ALA A 501 4.98 -35.48 -9.03
CA ALA A 501 3.77 -36.18 -8.67
C ALA A 501 4.13 -37.60 -8.18
N GLU A 502 3.70 -37.93 -6.98
CA GLU A 502 2.96 -39.15 -6.62
C GLU A 502 2.20 -38.91 -5.32
#